data_AF-A0A7J4IDT2-F1
#
_entry.id   AF-A0A7J4IDT2-F1
#
_cell.length_a   1.000
_cell.length_b   1.000
_cell.length_c   1.000
_cell.angle_alpha   90.00
_cell.angle_beta   90.00
_cell.angle_gamma   90.00
#
_symmetry.space_group_name_H-M   'P 1'
#
loop_
_entity.id
_entity.type
_entity.pdbx_description
1 polymer ?
#
loop_
_entity_poly.entity_id
_entity_poly.type
_entity_poly.pdbx_seq_one_letter_code
_entity_poly.pdbx_strand_id
1 'polypeptide(L)'
;MGRPEKAKMRKLTGSPHVLFPVGWEGGRLRSFQEAILKEKVVADFPLAVCRKCNRNTIYPVCESCHEKTESLFFCETCGAIQNCPHEKKRYSEQSIPIKHFFGAAMKSLDEQSSPDLVKGVRGTSNKDHIPENLAKGILRAKHDLCVNKDGTVRYDMSELPLTHFTPSEIKTPVARLIELGYSTDIHGSPLVDEHQMLELRPQDVILPKSIESTDESSDSVLFRVAGFVDDLLSRFYGEEPFYQLGSKQDLVGHLVIAIAPHISAGIVGRIVGFSGTQGFFAHPLFHAAMRRDADGDEACVMLMLDALINFSRQYLPDSRGAKTMDSPLVLTSRLIPAEVDDMAHRLDVAWSYPLELYEGALEGKQPQEVKVALLGHRLNTPGQYEGVGFTHAVSSINIGVTCSSYKTLPSMEEKLKGQMLLAEKIRAVDAQDVARLVIEKHLLKDVRGNLRKFSTQQFRCINCNAKFRRPPLIGSCTKCGGKILFTISEGSIVKYLEPAISLAAKYAVSPYLQQVLDLTKKRVESVFGKEKEKQEGLGKWFG
;
A
#
# COMPACT_ATOMS: atom_id res chain seq x y z
N MET A 1 -19.51 -8.76 4.92
CA MET A 1 -18.15 -8.73 4.34
C MET A 1 -17.65 -7.29 4.34
N GLY A 2 -16.60 -6.98 5.08
CA GLY A 2 -15.91 -5.69 5.05
C GLY A 2 -14.46 -5.92 4.61
N ARG A 3 -13.91 -5.00 3.80
CA ARG A 3 -12.51 -4.94 3.31
C ARG A 3 -11.91 -6.29 2.84
N PRO A 4 -11.87 -6.58 1.52
CA PRO A 4 -11.23 -7.81 1.03
C PRO A 4 -9.74 -7.81 1.34
N GLU A 5 -9.15 -9.00 1.28
CA GLU A 5 -7.73 -9.23 1.47
C GLU A 5 -6.86 -8.36 0.55
N LYS A 6 -5.60 -8.12 0.89
CA LYS A 6 -4.68 -7.31 0.08
C LYS A 6 -3.29 -7.91 0.18
N ALA A 7 -2.62 -8.06 -0.96
CA ALA A 7 -1.20 -8.40 -1.04
C ALA A 7 -0.65 -7.76 -2.32
N LYS A 8 -0.01 -6.59 -2.22
CA LYS A 8 0.51 -5.87 -3.40
C LYS A 8 1.60 -4.87 -3.08
N MET A 9 2.49 -4.62 -4.04
CA MET A 9 3.47 -3.54 -3.96
C MET A 9 2.79 -2.18 -3.81
N ARG A 10 3.24 -1.38 -2.83
CA ARG A 10 2.73 -0.03 -2.59
C ARG A 10 3.21 0.89 -3.71
N LYS A 11 2.27 1.51 -4.43
CA LYS A 11 2.56 2.47 -5.50
C LYS A 11 2.01 3.85 -5.12
N LEU A 12 2.88 4.86 -5.11
CA LEU A 12 2.43 6.25 -4.99
C LEU A 12 1.68 6.69 -6.26
N THR A 13 0.91 7.76 -6.16
CA THR A 13 0.23 8.35 -7.33
C THR A 13 1.22 8.70 -8.43
N GLY A 14 1.09 8.07 -9.59
CA GLY A 14 2.00 8.22 -10.72
C GLY A 14 3.12 7.18 -10.78
N SER A 15 3.19 6.26 -9.81
CA SER A 15 4.15 5.15 -9.74
C SER A 15 5.60 5.59 -10.01
N PRO A 16 6.14 6.54 -9.23
CA PRO A 16 7.51 7.03 -9.42
C PRO A 16 8.53 5.92 -9.11
N HIS A 17 9.63 5.90 -9.84
CA HIS A 17 10.81 5.08 -9.56
C HIS A 17 11.85 5.85 -8.72
N VAL A 18 11.77 7.18 -8.72
CA VAL A 18 12.69 8.06 -7.99
C VAL A 18 11.98 9.30 -7.46
N LEU A 19 12.41 9.75 -6.28
CA LEU A 19 11.96 11.02 -5.69
C LEU A 19 12.71 12.21 -6.30
N PHE A 20 12.61 12.36 -7.62
CA PHE A 20 13.21 13.46 -8.38
C PHE A 20 12.13 14.19 -9.18
N PRO A 21 12.06 15.53 -9.12
CA PRO A 21 10.99 16.28 -9.75
C PRO A 21 11.22 16.40 -11.27
N VAL A 22 10.20 16.08 -12.06
CA VAL A 22 10.18 16.22 -13.54
C VAL A 22 9.26 17.32 -14.03
N GLY A 23 8.64 18.08 -13.11
CA GLY A 23 7.78 19.22 -13.43
C GLY A 23 6.61 18.86 -14.35
N TRP A 24 6.18 19.83 -15.17
CA TRP A 24 5.23 19.63 -16.27
C TRP A 24 5.90 19.07 -17.53
N GLU A 25 7.22 19.12 -17.55
CA GLU A 25 8.07 18.75 -18.65
C GLU A 25 8.01 17.24 -18.91
N GLY A 26 7.99 16.41 -17.86
CA GLY A 26 7.75 14.96 -17.97
C GLY A 26 6.32 14.54 -18.37
N GLY A 27 5.51 15.49 -18.86
CA GLY A 27 4.16 15.33 -19.42
C GLY A 27 3.24 14.44 -18.59
N ARG A 28 2.38 13.62 -19.20
CA ARG A 28 1.29 12.94 -18.45
C ARG A 28 1.82 11.85 -17.52
N LEU A 29 2.82 11.10 -17.99
CA LEU A 29 3.38 9.95 -17.29
C LEU A 29 4.45 10.32 -16.25
N ARG A 30 4.86 11.60 -16.19
CA ARG A 30 5.94 12.08 -15.33
C ARG A 30 7.25 11.37 -15.65
N SER A 31 7.54 11.19 -16.93
CA SER A 31 8.71 10.43 -17.40
C SER A 31 9.92 11.33 -17.64
N PHE A 32 11.11 10.78 -17.38
CA PHE A 32 12.37 11.44 -17.73
C PHE A 32 12.58 11.51 -19.23
N GLN A 33 12.11 10.51 -19.98
CA GLN A 33 12.20 10.49 -21.44
C GLN A 33 11.50 11.70 -22.07
N GLU A 34 10.28 12.04 -21.61
CA GLU A 34 9.58 13.25 -22.08
C GLU A 34 10.28 14.54 -21.62
N ALA A 35 10.85 14.55 -20.41
CA ALA A 35 11.60 15.70 -19.91
C ALA A 35 12.91 15.94 -20.68
N ILE A 36 13.60 14.86 -21.10
CA ILE A 36 14.84 14.94 -21.89
C ILE A 36 14.58 15.55 -23.27
N LEU A 37 13.44 15.22 -23.91
CA LEU A 37 13.03 15.84 -25.17
C LEU A 37 12.79 17.35 -25.06
N LYS A 38 12.41 17.82 -23.87
CA LYS A 38 12.25 19.25 -23.57
C LYS A 38 13.53 19.92 -23.04
N GLU A 39 14.61 19.14 -22.93
CA GLU A 39 15.98 19.50 -22.51
C GLU A 39 16.14 19.98 -21.06
N LYS A 40 15.13 20.66 -20.50
CA LYS A 40 15.16 21.26 -19.18
C LYS A 40 13.96 20.83 -18.33
N VAL A 41 14.15 20.87 -17.01
CA VAL A 41 13.08 20.73 -16.02
C VAL A 41 13.07 21.98 -15.16
N VAL A 42 11.89 22.57 -14.97
CA VAL A 42 11.69 23.71 -14.05
C VAL A 42 10.98 23.21 -12.81
N ALA A 43 11.66 23.27 -11.67
CA ALA A 43 11.11 22.89 -10.37
C ALA A 43 11.89 23.55 -9.23
N ASP A 44 11.40 23.36 -8.00
CA ASP A 44 12.15 23.70 -6.79
C ASP A 44 13.27 22.69 -6.57
N PHE A 45 14.52 23.18 -6.56
CA PHE A 45 15.72 22.40 -6.32
C PHE A 45 16.60 23.04 -5.24
N PRO A 46 17.38 22.24 -4.50
CA PRO A 46 18.37 22.77 -3.57
C PRO A 46 19.53 23.45 -4.32
N LEU A 47 20.23 24.35 -3.64
CA LEU A 47 21.42 25.00 -4.16
C LEU A 47 22.67 24.38 -3.55
N ALA A 48 23.53 23.80 -4.38
CA ALA A 48 24.86 23.33 -3.97
C ALA A 48 25.93 23.72 -4.99
N VAL A 49 27.16 23.92 -4.53
CA VAL A 49 28.32 24.25 -5.39
C VAL A 49 29.45 23.27 -5.15
N CYS A 50 30.00 22.73 -6.22
CA CYS A 50 31.24 21.96 -6.17
C CYS A 50 32.45 22.90 -6.29
N ARG A 51 33.31 22.97 -5.27
CA ARG A 51 34.53 23.80 -5.30
C ARG A 51 35.56 23.37 -6.34
N LYS A 52 35.65 22.05 -6.61
CA LYS A 52 36.60 21.48 -7.56
C LYS A 52 36.23 21.75 -9.02
N CYS A 53 34.94 21.57 -9.37
CA CYS A 53 34.45 21.83 -10.72
C CYS A 53 33.99 23.28 -10.93
N ASN A 54 33.84 24.04 -9.84
CA ASN A 54 33.23 25.38 -9.82
C ASN A 54 31.85 25.42 -10.52
N ARG A 55 31.04 24.38 -10.32
CA ARG A 55 29.70 24.21 -10.92
C ARG A 55 28.62 24.14 -9.85
N ASN A 56 27.47 24.69 -10.18
CA ASN A 56 26.25 24.52 -9.39
C ASN A 56 25.67 23.12 -9.65
N THR A 57 25.24 22.46 -8.59
CA THR A 57 24.59 21.15 -8.63
C THR A 57 23.45 21.11 -7.61
N ILE A 58 22.65 20.06 -7.69
CA ILE A 58 21.48 19.79 -6.83
C ILE A 58 21.75 18.65 -5.84
N TYR A 59 22.89 17.98 -5.98
CA TYR A 59 23.28 16.84 -5.14
C TYR A 59 24.31 17.25 -4.09
N PRO A 60 24.34 16.56 -2.93
CA PRO A 60 25.36 16.78 -1.89
C PRO A 60 26.77 16.31 -2.30
N VAL A 61 26.85 15.48 -3.35
CA VAL A 61 28.09 14.99 -3.95
C VAL A 61 28.02 15.30 -5.44
N CYS A 62 29.08 15.88 -5.99
CA CYS A 62 29.11 16.29 -7.38
C CYS A 62 29.05 15.08 -8.31
N GLU A 63 28.12 15.11 -9.26
CA GLU A 63 27.88 14.05 -10.23
C GLU A 63 29.01 13.88 -11.27
N SER A 64 29.94 14.84 -11.36
CA SER A 64 31.06 14.80 -12.32
C SER A 64 32.40 14.43 -11.69
N CYS A 65 32.66 14.84 -10.44
CA CYS A 65 33.96 14.65 -9.80
C CYS A 65 33.92 13.92 -8.45
N HIS A 66 32.72 13.54 -7.99
CA HIS A 66 32.48 12.77 -6.76
C HIS A 66 32.94 13.44 -5.45
N GLU A 67 33.31 14.72 -5.48
CA GLU A 67 33.61 15.49 -4.27
C GLU A 67 32.35 16.00 -3.58
N LYS A 68 32.45 16.19 -2.26
CA LYS A 68 31.39 16.82 -1.46
C LYS A 68 31.17 18.27 -1.89
N THR A 69 29.90 18.65 -1.99
CA THR A 69 29.48 20.00 -2.40
C THR A 69 29.12 20.84 -1.19
N GLU A 70 29.24 22.16 -1.31
CA GLU A 70 28.80 23.11 -0.29
C GLU A 70 27.37 23.57 -0.58
N SER A 71 26.45 23.39 0.37
CA SER A 71 25.07 23.88 0.27
C SER A 71 25.00 25.39 0.42
N LEU A 72 24.25 26.06 -0.45
CA LEU A 72 23.96 27.50 -0.36
C LEU A 72 22.52 27.74 0.11
N PHE A 73 22.25 28.97 0.55
CA PHE A 73 20.90 29.44 0.82
C PHE A 73 20.45 30.41 -0.27
N PHE A 74 19.17 30.39 -0.59
CA PHE A 74 18.51 31.37 -1.43
C PHE A 74 17.86 32.46 -0.58
N CYS A 75 18.14 33.71 -0.92
CA CYS A 75 17.43 34.88 -0.42
C CYS A 75 16.78 35.60 -1.61
N GLU A 76 15.50 35.95 -1.50
CA GLU A 76 14.77 36.65 -2.57
C GLU A 76 15.37 38.02 -2.89
N THR A 77 16.07 38.65 -1.94
CA THR A 77 16.71 39.96 -2.10
C THR A 77 18.17 39.88 -2.52
N CYS A 78 18.91 38.88 -2.03
CA CYS A 78 20.37 38.80 -2.18
C CYS A 78 20.85 37.67 -3.09
N GLY A 79 19.94 36.83 -3.61
CA GLY A 79 20.28 35.68 -4.44
C GLY A 79 20.86 34.50 -3.65
N ALA A 80 21.71 33.70 -4.29
CA ALA A 80 22.34 32.52 -3.69
C ALA A 80 23.58 32.91 -2.85
N ILE A 81 23.50 32.74 -1.54
CA ILE A 81 24.54 33.16 -0.59
C ILE A 81 24.64 32.20 0.61
N GLN A 82 25.80 32.18 1.27
CA GLN A 82 26.02 31.35 2.46
C GLN A 82 25.48 32.00 3.74
N ASN A 83 25.67 33.32 3.91
CA ASN A 83 25.20 34.07 5.08
C ASN A 83 24.47 35.35 4.66
N CYS A 84 23.28 35.54 5.23
CA CYS A 84 22.38 36.67 5.02
C CYS A 84 21.66 36.99 6.33
N PRO A 85 21.32 38.26 6.62
CA PRO A 85 20.42 38.61 7.71
C PRO A 85 18.92 38.41 7.36
N HIS A 86 18.57 38.23 6.09
CA HIS A 86 17.17 38.05 5.64
C HIS A 86 16.69 36.60 5.76
N GLU A 87 15.39 36.37 5.52
CA GLU A 87 14.80 35.03 5.46
C GLU A 87 15.47 34.19 4.34
N LYS A 88 15.88 32.96 4.70
CA LYS A 88 16.66 32.06 3.84
C LYS A 88 15.88 30.80 3.55
N LYS A 89 15.85 30.40 2.28
CA LYS A 89 15.37 29.09 1.84
C LYS A 89 16.58 28.25 1.40
N ARG A 90 16.49 26.93 1.50
CA ARG A 90 17.53 26.01 1.00
C ARG A 90 17.35 25.60 -0.46
N TYR A 91 16.25 26.04 -1.05
CA TYR A 91 15.85 25.75 -2.41
C TYR A 91 15.43 27.03 -3.12
N SER A 92 15.38 26.94 -4.44
CA SER A 92 14.82 27.97 -5.31
C SER A 92 14.19 27.30 -6.52
N GLU A 93 13.31 28.00 -7.23
CA GLU A 93 12.86 27.56 -8.55
C GLU A 93 14.06 27.68 -9.52
N GLN A 94 14.45 26.56 -10.13
CA GLN A 94 15.61 26.50 -11.03
C GLN A 94 15.24 25.75 -12.29
N SER A 95 15.89 26.12 -13.39
CA SER A 95 15.86 25.35 -14.63
C SER A 95 17.12 24.50 -14.71
N ILE A 96 16.98 23.18 -14.61
CA ILE A 96 18.10 22.24 -14.67
C ILE A 96 18.15 21.51 -16.02
N PRO A 97 19.34 21.31 -16.60
CA PRO A 97 19.51 20.52 -17.83
C PRO A 97 19.42 19.03 -17.50
N ILE A 98 18.26 18.41 -17.74
CA ILE A 98 18.01 17.03 -17.29
C ILE A 98 18.90 16.01 -18.00
N LYS A 99 19.28 16.29 -19.25
CA LYS A 99 20.17 15.43 -20.04
C LYS A 99 21.55 15.25 -19.39
N HIS A 100 22.06 16.30 -18.73
CA HIS A 100 23.32 16.24 -17.98
C HIS A 100 23.22 15.28 -16.80
N PHE A 101 22.21 15.46 -15.94
CA PHE A 101 22.04 14.62 -14.75
C PHE A 101 21.69 13.16 -15.09
N PHE A 102 20.84 12.95 -16.10
CA PHE A 102 20.50 11.60 -16.56
C PHE A 102 21.72 10.91 -17.20
N GLY A 103 22.49 11.62 -18.04
CA GLY A 103 23.71 11.09 -18.64
C GLY A 103 24.81 10.79 -17.61
N ALA A 104 24.98 11.65 -16.60
CA ALA A 104 25.91 11.43 -15.50
C ALA A 104 25.51 10.18 -14.69
N ALA A 105 24.22 9.99 -14.40
CA ALA A 105 23.72 8.82 -13.69
C ALA A 105 23.91 7.51 -14.48
N MET A 106 23.64 7.52 -15.79
CA MET A 106 23.91 6.37 -16.68
C MET A 106 25.41 6.02 -16.70
N LYS A 107 26.27 7.04 -16.82
CA LYS A 107 27.72 6.86 -16.82
C LYS A 107 28.24 6.33 -15.47
N SER A 108 27.69 6.79 -14.35
CA SER A 108 28.09 6.28 -13.02
C SER A 108 27.70 4.82 -12.80
N LEU A 109 26.64 4.35 -13.46
CA LEU A 109 26.17 2.96 -13.35
C LEU A 109 26.81 2.02 -14.36
N ASP A 110 27.66 2.55 -15.25
CA ASP A 110 28.21 1.89 -16.43
C ASP A 110 27.16 1.18 -17.30
N GLU A 111 25.95 1.74 -17.36
CA GLU A 111 24.84 1.14 -18.09
C GLU A 111 24.77 1.68 -19.51
N GLN A 112 24.76 0.78 -20.52
CA GLN A 112 24.72 1.20 -21.92
C GLN A 112 23.30 1.44 -22.44
N SER A 113 22.29 0.79 -21.85
CA SER A 113 20.89 0.90 -22.27
C SER A 113 20.04 1.51 -21.16
N SER A 114 19.35 2.63 -21.44
CA SER A 114 18.38 3.19 -20.50
C SER A 114 17.08 2.37 -20.51
N PRO A 115 16.44 2.16 -19.35
CA PRO A 115 15.08 1.62 -19.32
C PRO A 115 14.11 2.46 -20.15
N ASP A 116 13.12 1.81 -20.77
CA ASP A 116 12.15 2.45 -21.66
C ASP A 116 11.39 3.60 -20.97
N LEU A 117 11.11 3.45 -19.68
CA LEU A 117 10.32 4.40 -18.91
C LEU A 117 10.86 4.56 -17.49
N VAL A 118 11.41 5.74 -17.20
CA VAL A 118 11.79 6.13 -15.84
C VAL A 118 10.85 7.23 -15.38
N LYS A 119 10.17 7.03 -14.24
CA LYS A 119 9.17 7.97 -13.72
C LYS A 119 9.70 8.72 -12.50
N GLY A 120 9.51 10.03 -12.50
CA GLY A 120 9.78 10.90 -11.35
C GLY A 120 8.49 11.38 -10.68
N VAL A 121 8.64 12.36 -9.79
CA VAL A 121 7.52 13.05 -9.13
C VAL A 121 7.24 14.40 -9.82
N ARG A 122 6.04 14.96 -9.66
CA ARG A 122 5.73 16.30 -10.21
C ARG A 122 6.56 17.39 -9.55
N GLY A 123 6.75 17.26 -8.24
CA GLY A 123 7.49 18.15 -7.37
C GLY A 123 7.84 17.37 -6.12
N THR A 124 8.96 17.72 -5.49
CA THR A 124 9.33 17.21 -4.18
C THR A 124 8.44 17.85 -3.11
N SER A 125 8.14 17.11 -2.05
CA SER A 125 7.24 17.56 -0.96
C SER A 125 7.95 17.72 0.38
N ASN A 126 9.25 17.44 0.41
CA ASN A 126 10.11 17.59 1.58
C ASN A 126 10.53 19.05 1.78
N LYS A 127 10.91 19.36 3.02
CA LYS A 127 11.20 20.74 3.49
C LYS A 127 12.22 21.49 2.62
N ASP A 128 13.29 20.80 2.27
CA ASP A 128 14.44 21.40 1.58
C ASP A 128 14.43 21.09 0.07
N HIS A 129 13.34 20.51 -0.46
CA HIS A 129 13.18 20.10 -1.86
C HIS A 129 14.30 19.21 -2.42
N ILE A 130 15.03 18.50 -1.54
CA ILE A 130 16.17 17.65 -1.89
C ILE A 130 15.68 16.46 -2.74
N PRO A 131 16.18 16.29 -3.98
CA PRO A 131 15.83 15.15 -4.80
C PRO A 131 16.67 13.91 -4.44
N GLU A 132 16.12 12.73 -4.72
CA GLU A 132 16.88 11.49 -4.70
C GLU A 132 17.84 11.40 -5.91
N ASN A 133 18.96 10.69 -5.77
CA ASN A 133 19.89 10.49 -6.87
C ASN A 133 19.22 9.69 -8.02
N LEU A 134 19.32 10.19 -9.25
CA LEU A 134 18.71 9.58 -10.43
C LEU A 134 19.22 8.16 -10.71
N ALA A 135 20.46 7.84 -10.34
CA ALA A 135 21.02 6.50 -10.50
C ALA A 135 20.15 5.44 -9.80
N LYS A 136 19.67 5.73 -8.58
CA LYS A 136 18.74 4.86 -7.85
C LYS A 136 17.44 4.64 -8.64
N GLY A 137 16.93 5.70 -9.28
CA GLY A 137 15.73 5.66 -10.12
C GLY A 137 15.85 4.79 -11.36
N ILE A 138 17.00 4.83 -12.02
CA ILE A 138 17.31 4.02 -13.20
C ILE A 138 17.34 2.54 -12.80
N LEU A 139 18.04 2.21 -11.71
CA LEU A 139 18.09 0.84 -11.20
C LEU A 139 16.70 0.34 -10.75
N ARG A 140 15.90 1.16 -10.03
CA ARG A 140 14.52 0.77 -9.68
C ARG A 140 13.66 0.53 -10.92
N ALA A 141 13.79 1.34 -11.96
CA ALA A 141 13.06 1.14 -13.20
C ALA A 141 13.47 -0.15 -13.92
N LYS A 142 14.77 -0.50 -13.91
CA LYS A 142 15.29 -1.77 -14.46
C LYS A 142 14.68 -2.99 -13.76
N HIS A 143 14.45 -2.89 -12.46
CA HIS A 143 13.83 -3.95 -11.63
C HIS A 143 12.30 -3.83 -11.50
N ASP A 144 11.64 -2.95 -12.26
CA ASP A 144 10.19 -2.66 -12.16
C ASP A 144 9.70 -2.41 -10.72
N LEU A 145 10.42 -1.55 -10.00
CA LEU A 145 10.13 -1.18 -8.62
C LEU A 145 9.63 0.27 -8.52
N CYS A 146 8.69 0.49 -7.61
CA CYS A 146 8.18 1.83 -7.29
C CYS A 146 8.71 2.28 -5.93
N VAL A 147 9.15 3.52 -5.85
CA VAL A 147 9.63 4.13 -4.59
C VAL A 147 8.48 4.71 -3.78
N ASN A 148 8.54 4.58 -2.46
CA ASN A 148 7.63 5.26 -1.54
C ASN A 148 8.17 6.64 -1.12
N LYS A 149 7.38 7.41 -0.37
CA LYS A 149 7.66 8.81 0.02
C LYS A 149 8.96 9.02 0.80
N ASP A 150 9.52 7.96 1.36
CA ASP A 150 10.70 7.96 2.22
C ASP A 150 11.94 7.35 1.56
N GLY A 151 11.84 6.93 0.30
CA GLY A 151 12.93 6.28 -0.46
C GLY A 151 12.89 4.75 -0.44
N THR A 152 12.04 4.15 0.39
CA THR A 152 11.95 2.67 0.56
C THR A 152 11.01 2.04 -0.47
N VAL A 153 11.19 0.74 -0.73
CA VAL A 153 10.20 -0.07 -1.47
C VAL A 153 9.37 -0.88 -0.48
N ARG A 154 8.04 -0.88 -0.65
CA ARG A 154 7.13 -1.50 0.32
C ARG A 154 6.12 -2.44 -0.32
N TYR A 155 5.80 -3.50 0.41
CA TYR A 155 4.79 -4.47 0.02
C TYR A 155 3.67 -4.50 1.09
N ASP A 156 2.44 -4.14 0.70
CA ASP A 156 1.27 -4.07 1.57
C ASP A 156 0.55 -5.41 1.63
N MET A 157 0.13 -5.82 2.83
CA MET A 157 -0.47 -7.12 3.09
C MET A 157 -1.56 -7.03 4.17
N SER A 158 -2.56 -7.91 4.13
CA SER A 158 -3.55 -8.06 5.19
C SER A 158 -2.99 -8.88 6.35
N GLU A 159 -3.09 -8.39 7.58
CA GLU A 159 -2.54 -9.08 8.75
C GLU A 159 -3.37 -10.29 9.15
N LEU A 160 -2.71 -11.42 9.43
CA LEU A 160 -3.32 -12.60 10.01
C LEU A 160 -2.42 -13.17 11.11
N PRO A 161 -2.93 -13.41 12.33
CA PRO A 161 -2.14 -14.01 13.40
C PRO A 161 -1.94 -15.51 13.15
N LEU A 162 -0.75 -16.01 13.42
CA LEU A 162 -0.41 -17.43 13.37
C LEU A 162 0.58 -17.78 14.47
N THR A 163 0.35 -18.87 15.20
CA THR A 163 1.27 -19.36 16.24
C THR A 163 1.97 -20.64 15.84
N HIS A 164 1.39 -21.43 14.93
CA HIS A 164 1.92 -22.72 14.50
C HIS A 164 1.85 -22.88 12.99
N PHE A 165 2.79 -23.62 12.43
CA PHE A 165 2.82 -23.94 11.01
C PHE A 165 3.52 -25.27 10.78
N THR A 166 3.31 -25.84 9.61
CA THR A 166 4.06 -27.00 9.10
C THR A 166 4.99 -26.55 7.97
N PRO A 167 6.17 -27.18 7.81
CA PRO A 167 7.08 -26.87 6.71
C PRO A 167 6.43 -26.91 5.32
N SER A 168 5.52 -27.87 5.10
CA SER A 168 4.77 -28.04 3.85
C SER A 168 3.85 -26.85 3.52
N GLU A 169 3.22 -26.23 4.53
CA GLU A 169 2.35 -25.05 4.34
C GLU A 169 3.10 -23.82 3.84
N ILE A 170 4.31 -23.62 4.33
CA ILE A 170 5.13 -22.45 4.01
C ILE A 170 6.13 -22.73 2.88
N LYS A 171 6.09 -23.94 2.32
CA LYS A 171 6.93 -24.44 1.21
C LYS A 171 8.43 -24.23 1.45
N THR A 172 8.85 -24.45 2.70
CA THR A 172 10.25 -24.28 3.12
C THR A 172 10.84 -25.65 3.47
N PRO A 173 11.99 -26.04 2.89
CA PRO A 173 12.61 -27.32 3.19
C PRO A 173 12.95 -27.47 4.68
N VAL A 174 12.77 -28.68 5.22
CA VAL A 174 13.09 -29.01 6.62
C VAL A 174 14.54 -28.64 6.97
N ALA A 175 15.50 -28.97 6.11
CA ALA A 175 16.91 -28.62 6.30
C ALA A 175 17.11 -27.11 6.53
N ARG A 176 16.40 -26.27 5.79
CA ARG A 176 16.47 -24.81 5.91
C ARG A 176 15.86 -24.33 7.24
N LEU A 177 14.77 -24.95 7.69
CA LEU A 177 14.17 -24.61 9.00
C LEU A 177 15.09 -24.99 10.17
N ILE A 178 15.80 -26.11 10.06
CA ILE A 178 16.82 -26.52 11.04
C ILE A 178 17.93 -25.48 11.12
N GLU A 179 18.44 -24.98 9.99
CA GLU A 179 19.43 -23.90 9.94
C GLU A 179 18.92 -22.60 10.59
N LEU A 180 17.62 -22.32 10.48
CA LEU A 180 16.98 -21.16 11.12
C LEU A 180 16.77 -21.33 12.63
N GLY A 181 17.00 -22.53 13.16
CA GLY A 181 16.93 -22.87 14.58
C GLY A 181 15.71 -23.72 14.98
N TYR A 182 14.88 -24.17 14.04
CA TYR A 182 13.75 -25.06 14.32
C TYR A 182 14.24 -26.51 14.40
N SER A 183 14.50 -27.00 15.61
CA SER A 183 15.07 -28.34 15.85
C SER A 183 14.03 -29.38 16.28
N THR A 184 12.98 -28.95 16.98
CA THR A 184 11.94 -29.83 17.53
C THR A 184 10.54 -29.35 17.17
N ASP A 185 9.61 -30.30 17.09
CA ASP A 185 8.19 -30.03 16.93
C ASP A 185 7.51 -29.67 18.26
N ILE A 186 6.20 -29.39 18.21
CA ILE A 186 5.37 -29.07 19.39
C ILE A 186 5.33 -30.17 20.47
N HIS A 187 5.70 -31.40 20.13
CA HIS A 187 5.75 -32.53 21.05
C HIS A 187 7.17 -32.80 21.58
N GLY A 188 8.15 -31.99 21.17
CA GLY A 188 9.56 -32.16 21.53
C GLY A 188 10.29 -33.22 20.69
N SER A 189 9.69 -33.74 19.63
CA SER A 189 10.34 -34.69 18.73
C SER A 189 11.23 -33.95 17.73
N PRO A 190 12.40 -34.52 17.32
CA PRO A 190 13.25 -33.91 16.31
C PRO A 190 12.51 -33.66 14.98
N LEU A 191 12.79 -32.52 14.34
CA LEU A 191 12.20 -32.18 13.05
C LEU A 191 12.84 -32.99 11.93
N VAL A 192 12.05 -33.87 11.31
CA VAL A 192 12.44 -34.77 10.21
C VAL A 192 11.43 -34.79 9.05
N ASP A 193 10.17 -34.43 9.30
CA ASP A 193 9.06 -34.52 8.36
C ASP A 193 8.46 -33.12 8.08
N GLU A 194 7.98 -32.91 6.86
CA GLU A 194 7.36 -31.65 6.41
C GLU A 194 5.92 -31.41 6.94
N HIS A 195 5.32 -32.43 7.55
CA HIS A 195 4.00 -32.39 8.18
C HIS A 195 4.05 -32.21 9.70
N GLN A 196 5.25 -32.18 10.30
CA GLN A 196 5.39 -31.86 11.72
C GLN A 196 5.00 -30.41 12.00
N MET A 197 4.20 -30.23 13.05
CA MET A 197 3.75 -28.91 13.50
C MET A 197 4.87 -28.25 14.31
N LEU A 198 5.23 -27.03 13.93
CA LEU A 198 6.23 -26.20 14.58
C LEU A 198 5.57 -24.99 15.23
N GLU A 199 6.08 -24.56 16.38
CA GLU A 199 5.69 -23.29 17.01
C GLU A 199 6.47 -22.14 16.37
N LEU A 200 5.76 -21.16 15.82
CA LEU A 200 6.34 -19.98 15.16
C LEU A 200 7.03 -19.08 16.19
N ARG A 201 8.31 -18.80 15.97
CA ARG A 201 9.05 -17.87 16.83
C ARG A 201 8.49 -16.44 16.73
N PRO A 202 8.51 -15.65 17.82
CA PRO A 202 7.82 -14.35 17.88
C PRO A 202 8.18 -13.31 16.82
N GLN A 203 9.38 -13.35 16.23
CA GLN A 203 9.83 -12.41 15.19
C GLN A 203 10.01 -13.07 13.81
N ASP A 204 9.62 -14.33 13.67
CA ASP A 204 9.59 -15.00 12.38
C ASP A 204 8.26 -14.72 11.67
N VAL A 205 8.34 -14.50 10.36
CA VAL A 205 7.19 -14.10 9.54
C VAL A 205 7.07 -14.95 8.29
N ILE A 206 5.83 -15.21 7.89
CA ILE A 206 5.46 -15.96 6.70
C ILE A 206 4.73 -15.00 5.75
N LEU A 207 5.29 -14.83 4.56
CA LEU A 207 4.83 -13.82 3.60
C LEU A 207 3.89 -14.41 2.53
N PRO A 208 2.98 -13.62 1.94
CA PRO A 208 1.99 -14.12 1.01
C PRO A 208 2.54 -14.40 -0.39
N LYS A 209 2.18 -15.55 -0.94
CA LYS A 209 2.45 -16.01 -2.30
C LYS A 209 1.19 -16.67 -2.88
N SER A 210 0.13 -15.88 -3.01
CA SER A 210 -1.07 -16.30 -3.72
C SER A 210 -0.83 -16.34 -5.22
N ILE A 211 -1.20 -17.46 -5.85
CA ILE A 211 -1.13 -17.65 -7.31
C ILE A 211 -2.43 -17.16 -7.98
N GLU A 212 -3.56 -17.20 -7.25
CA GLU A 212 -4.89 -16.84 -7.76
C GLU A 212 -5.16 -15.32 -7.71
N SER A 213 -4.33 -14.56 -6.99
CA SER A 213 -4.45 -13.12 -6.91
C SER A 213 -4.06 -12.47 -8.25
N THR A 214 -4.79 -11.41 -8.63
CA THR A 214 -4.40 -10.53 -9.75
C THR A 214 -3.22 -9.62 -9.39
N ASP A 215 -3.00 -9.41 -8.10
CA ASP A 215 -1.90 -8.60 -7.60
C ASP A 215 -0.60 -9.42 -7.54
N GLU A 216 0.54 -8.74 -7.66
CA GLU A 216 1.85 -9.38 -7.70
C GLU A 216 2.27 -9.97 -6.34
N SER A 217 2.88 -11.16 -6.34
CA SER A 217 3.28 -11.89 -5.13
C SER A 217 4.47 -11.27 -4.39
N SER A 218 4.52 -11.45 -3.07
CA SER A 218 5.56 -10.84 -2.22
C SER A 218 6.97 -11.35 -2.55
N ASP A 219 7.10 -12.66 -2.80
CA ASP A 219 8.37 -13.31 -3.15
C ASP A 219 8.97 -12.73 -4.45
N SER A 220 8.11 -12.45 -5.44
CA SER A 220 8.52 -11.84 -6.71
C SER A 220 9.02 -10.41 -6.53
N VAL A 221 8.28 -9.60 -5.77
CA VAL A 221 8.64 -8.20 -5.53
C VAL A 221 9.92 -8.11 -4.70
N LEU A 222 10.00 -8.84 -3.58
CA LEU A 222 11.16 -8.80 -2.69
C LEU A 222 12.42 -9.35 -3.36
N PHE A 223 12.29 -10.36 -4.23
CA PHE A 223 13.42 -10.85 -5.04
C PHE A 223 13.96 -9.75 -5.96
N ARG A 224 13.09 -8.96 -6.60
CA ARG A 224 13.52 -7.80 -7.40
C ARG A 224 14.11 -6.68 -6.53
N VAL A 225 13.60 -6.47 -5.32
CA VAL A 225 14.20 -5.51 -4.37
C VAL A 225 15.61 -5.96 -3.97
N ALA A 226 15.83 -7.24 -3.72
CA ALA A 226 17.16 -7.78 -3.42
C ALA A 226 18.14 -7.56 -4.59
N GLY A 227 17.73 -7.90 -5.81
CA GLY A 227 18.53 -7.62 -7.02
C GLY A 227 18.82 -6.13 -7.24
N PHE A 228 17.85 -5.26 -6.95
CA PHE A 228 18.05 -3.82 -6.96
C PHE A 228 19.08 -3.36 -5.92
N VAL A 229 19.03 -3.89 -4.69
CA VAL A 229 19.99 -3.54 -3.64
C VAL A 229 21.39 -4.00 -4.02
N ASP A 230 21.55 -5.19 -4.58
CA ASP A 230 22.84 -5.73 -5.03
C ASP A 230 23.44 -4.92 -6.19
N ASP A 231 22.63 -4.56 -7.19
CA ASP A 231 23.05 -3.65 -8.27
C ASP A 231 23.41 -2.27 -7.71
N LEU A 232 22.70 -1.79 -6.69
CA LEU A 232 22.97 -0.51 -6.07
C LEU A 232 24.28 -0.52 -5.28
N LEU A 233 24.56 -1.58 -4.52
CA LEU A 233 25.82 -1.76 -3.79
C LEU A 233 27.01 -1.82 -4.76
N SER A 234 26.93 -2.71 -5.75
CA SER A 234 28.02 -2.92 -6.72
C SER A 234 28.27 -1.71 -7.62
N ARG A 235 27.23 -1.18 -8.27
CA ARG A 235 27.38 -0.17 -9.33
C ARG A 235 27.43 1.26 -8.82
N PHE A 236 26.70 1.57 -7.76
CA PHE A 236 26.61 2.95 -7.27
C PHE A 236 27.50 3.21 -6.06
N TYR A 237 27.58 2.24 -5.13
CA TYR A 237 28.40 2.38 -3.92
C TYR A 237 29.81 1.78 -4.07
N GLY A 238 30.04 0.89 -5.05
CA GLY A 238 31.32 0.22 -5.23
C GLY A 238 31.62 -0.84 -4.16
N GLU A 239 30.57 -1.40 -3.56
CA GLU A 239 30.64 -2.42 -2.49
C GLU A 239 30.21 -3.79 -3.02
N GLU A 240 30.58 -4.86 -2.32
CA GLU A 240 30.16 -6.21 -2.68
C GLU A 240 28.63 -6.39 -2.58
N PRO A 241 27.99 -7.13 -3.51
CA PRO A 241 26.58 -7.50 -3.41
C PRO A 241 26.29 -8.26 -2.10
N PHE A 242 25.11 -8.03 -1.51
CA PHE A 242 24.76 -8.57 -0.20
C PHE A 242 23.86 -9.80 -0.28
N TYR A 243 22.78 -9.74 -1.07
CA TYR A 243 21.78 -10.81 -1.08
C TYR A 243 22.18 -11.98 -1.98
N GLN A 244 22.67 -11.69 -3.20
CA GLN A 244 23.14 -12.67 -4.18
C GLN A 244 22.18 -13.85 -4.38
N LEU A 245 20.88 -13.55 -4.43
CA LEU A 245 19.84 -14.59 -4.51
C LEU A 245 19.83 -15.26 -5.89
N GLY A 246 19.93 -16.58 -5.93
CA GLY A 246 19.73 -17.36 -7.15
C GLY A 246 18.26 -17.68 -7.39
N SER A 247 17.48 -17.80 -6.31
CA SER A 247 16.07 -18.15 -6.34
C SER A 247 15.22 -17.32 -5.39
N LYS A 248 13.89 -17.32 -5.58
CA LYS A 248 12.95 -16.68 -4.66
C LYS A 248 12.90 -17.37 -3.28
N GLN A 249 13.30 -18.64 -3.19
CA GLN A 249 13.35 -19.36 -1.91
C GLN A 249 14.50 -18.88 -1.04
N ASP A 250 15.55 -18.34 -1.64
CA ASP A 250 16.74 -17.84 -0.94
C ASP A 250 16.42 -16.61 -0.07
N LEU A 251 15.26 -15.96 -0.28
CA LEU A 251 14.74 -14.92 0.61
C LEU A 251 14.53 -15.42 2.05
N VAL A 252 14.33 -16.73 2.24
CA VAL A 252 14.15 -17.33 3.56
C VAL A 252 15.42 -17.18 4.39
N GLY A 253 15.29 -16.57 5.56
CA GLY A 253 16.36 -16.25 6.49
C GLY A 253 16.79 -14.78 6.46
N HIS A 254 16.44 -14.02 5.42
CA HIS A 254 16.71 -12.59 5.39
C HIS A 254 15.75 -11.78 6.26
N LEU A 255 16.27 -10.64 6.74
CA LEU A 255 15.54 -9.75 7.63
C LEU A 255 14.68 -8.75 6.86
N VAL A 256 13.49 -8.53 7.38
CA VAL A 256 12.54 -7.51 6.92
C VAL A 256 12.22 -6.55 8.06
N ILE A 257 11.82 -5.35 7.69
CA ILE A 257 11.20 -4.40 8.61
C ILE A 257 9.71 -4.41 8.28
N ALA A 258 8.90 -4.79 9.26
CA ALA A 258 7.46 -4.67 9.18
C ALA A 258 7.02 -3.37 9.86
N ILE A 259 6.10 -2.66 9.23
CA ILE A 259 5.53 -1.43 9.76
C ILE A 259 4.06 -1.31 9.38
N ALA A 260 3.24 -0.97 10.36
CA ALA A 260 1.85 -0.64 10.16
C ALA A 260 1.67 0.80 9.63
N PRO A 261 0.57 1.10 8.93
CA PRO A 261 0.10 2.47 8.73
C PRO A 261 -0.03 3.20 10.07
N HIS A 262 0.17 4.52 10.06
CA HIS A 262 0.02 5.38 11.23
C HIS A 262 0.98 5.12 12.42
N ILE A 263 2.07 4.39 12.21
CA ILE A 263 3.15 4.28 13.21
C ILE A 263 4.50 4.70 12.64
N SER A 264 5.48 4.89 13.51
CA SER A 264 6.83 5.33 13.15
C SER A 264 7.94 4.40 13.64
N ALA A 265 7.60 3.37 14.42
CA ALA A 265 8.50 2.33 14.84
C ALA A 265 8.27 1.09 13.97
N GLY A 266 9.29 0.66 13.22
CA GLY A 266 9.26 -0.61 12.53
C GLY A 266 9.73 -1.73 13.45
N ILE A 267 9.24 -2.95 13.28
CA ILE A 267 9.76 -4.13 13.96
C ILE A 267 10.57 -4.98 12.97
N VAL A 268 11.73 -5.47 13.43
CA VAL A 268 12.55 -6.38 12.64
C VAL A 268 11.95 -7.79 12.74
N GLY A 269 11.72 -8.40 11.60
CA GLY A 269 11.31 -9.81 11.48
C GLY A 269 12.20 -10.57 10.52
N ARG A 270 12.13 -11.90 10.57
CA ARG A 270 12.89 -12.80 9.69
C ARG A 270 11.93 -13.64 8.85
N ILE A 271 12.17 -13.69 7.55
CA ILE A 271 11.33 -14.50 6.65
C ILE A 271 11.63 -15.97 6.90
N VAL A 272 10.61 -16.78 7.23
CA VAL A 272 10.76 -18.23 7.37
C VAL A 272 10.11 -19.02 6.24
N GLY A 273 9.22 -18.41 5.47
CA GLY A 273 8.62 -19.05 4.30
C GLY A 273 7.50 -18.23 3.67
N PHE A 274 6.78 -18.85 2.73
CA PHE A 274 5.72 -18.20 1.99
C PHE A 274 4.43 -19.03 1.96
N SER A 275 3.30 -18.41 2.31
CA SER A 275 1.97 -19.05 2.27
C SER A 275 1.32 -18.91 0.90
N GLY A 276 0.39 -19.79 0.55
CA GLY A 276 -0.45 -19.70 -0.65
C GLY A 276 -1.55 -18.62 -0.57
N THR A 277 -1.62 -17.85 0.52
CA THR A 277 -2.67 -16.86 0.76
C THR A 277 -2.19 -15.43 0.46
N GLN A 278 -3.07 -14.45 0.67
CA GLN A 278 -2.74 -13.02 0.62
C GLN A 278 -2.49 -12.42 2.03
N GLY A 279 -2.39 -13.29 3.04
CA GLY A 279 -2.19 -12.89 4.44
C GLY A 279 -0.72 -12.74 4.82
N PHE A 280 -0.44 -11.75 5.65
CA PHE A 280 0.80 -11.60 6.39
C PHE A 280 0.69 -12.36 7.70
N PHE A 281 1.24 -13.58 7.71
CA PHE A 281 1.22 -14.46 8.87
C PHE A 281 2.42 -14.16 9.77
N ALA A 282 2.12 -13.82 11.02
CA ALA A 282 3.12 -13.58 12.06
C ALA A 282 2.55 -13.92 13.43
N HIS A 283 3.43 -14.09 14.41
CA HIS A 283 3.03 -14.31 15.79
C HIS A 283 2.14 -13.14 16.29
N PRO A 284 1.09 -13.37 17.10
CA PRO A 284 0.22 -12.30 17.61
C PRO A 284 0.99 -11.16 18.30
N LEU A 285 2.04 -11.50 19.05
CA LEU A 285 2.95 -10.52 19.65
C LEU A 285 3.60 -9.59 18.61
N PHE A 286 3.94 -10.10 17.43
CA PHE A 286 4.55 -9.32 16.35
C PHE A 286 3.58 -8.28 15.80
N HIS A 287 2.32 -8.68 15.57
CA HIS A 287 1.25 -7.75 15.17
C HIS A 287 0.99 -6.70 16.26
N ALA A 288 0.92 -7.12 17.53
CA ALA A 288 0.75 -6.21 18.65
C ALA A 288 1.93 -5.23 18.81
N ALA A 289 3.16 -5.65 18.52
CA ALA A 289 4.33 -4.76 18.51
C ALA A 289 4.24 -3.69 17.40
N MET A 290 3.52 -3.95 16.32
CA MET A 290 3.15 -2.96 15.31
C MET A 290 1.90 -2.13 15.70
N ARG A 291 1.41 -2.26 16.94
CA ARG A 291 0.18 -1.63 17.44
C ARG A 291 -1.05 -2.03 16.61
N ARG A 292 -1.20 -3.33 16.36
CA ARG A 292 -2.28 -3.90 15.56
C ARG A 292 -3.03 -4.98 16.32
N ASP A 293 -4.34 -4.96 16.13
CA ASP A 293 -5.29 -5.89 16.76
C ASP A 293 -5.62 -7.08 15.85
N ALA A 294 -5.12 -7.06 14.62
CA ALA A 294 -5.37 -8.04 13.56
C ALA A 294 -6.87 -8.22 13.22
N ASP A 295 -7.64 -7.13 13.24
CA ASP A 295 -9.09 -7.07 12.96
C ASP A 295 -9.42 -6.80 11.47
N GLY A 296 -8.52 -7.14 10.55
CA GLY A 296 -8.59 -6.81 9.12
C GLY A 296 -7.75 -5.58 8.74
N ASP A 297 -6.78 -5.24 9.58
CA ASP A 297 -5.76 -4.26 9.30
C ASP A 297 -4.76 -4.71 8.22
N GLU A 298 -3.99 -3.73 7.75
CA GLU A 298 -2.93 -3.95 6.77
C GLU A 298 -1.59 -3.53 7.37
N ALA A 299 -0.55 -4.32 7.13
CA ALA A 299 0.83 -3.94 7.37
C ALA A 299 1.61 -3.90 6.06
N CYS A 300 2.81 -3.33 6.12
CA CYS A 300 3.75 -3.44 5.02
C CYS A 300 5.11 -3.94 5.48
N VAL A 301 5.79 -4.64 4.58
CA VAL A 301 7.16 -5.09 4.77
C VAL A 301 8.09 -4.44 3.76
N MET A 302 9.33 -4.26 4.17
CA MET A 302 10.46 -3.83 3.34
C MET A 302 11.69 -4.66 3.71
N LEU A 303 12.56 -4.96 2.74
CA LEU A 303 13.82 -5.62 3.05
C LEU A 303 14.67 -4.72 3.94
N MET A 304 15.33 -5.29 4.95
CA MET A 304 16.05 -4.51 5.96
C MET A 304 17.14 -3.63 5.34
N LEU A 305 17.95 -4.19 4.44
CA LEU A 305 19.04 -3.42 3.82
C LEU A 305 18.53 -2.33 2.87
N ASP A 306 17.43 -2.56 2.15
CA ASP A 306 16.78 -1.52 1.32
C ASP A 306 16.41 -0.30 2.18
N ALA A 307 15.76 -0.55 3.31
CA ALA A 307 15.40 0.51 4.24
C ALA A 307 16.65 1.25 4.74
N LEU A 308 17.71 0.55 5.14
CA LEU A 308 18.90 1.19 5.71
C LEU A 308 19.63 2.12 4.73
N ILE A 309 19.74 1.75 3.45
CA ILE A 309 20.52 2.51 2.45
C ILE A 309 19.69 3.53 1.67
N ASN A 310 18.37 3.36 1.59
CA ASN A 310 17.49 4.20 0.78
C ASN A 310 16.59 5.11 1.60
N PHE A 311 16.33 4.80 2.88
CA PHE A 311 15.55 5.68 3.74
C PHE A 311 16.30 6.98 4.06
N SER A 312 15.59 8.11 3.99
CA SER A 312 16.08 9.36 4.58
C SER A 312 14.94 10.21 5.12
N ARG A 313 15.13 10.73 6.33
CA ARG A 313 14.21 11.74 6.92
C ARG A 313 14.11 13.00 6.08
N GLN A 314 15.12 13.29 5.25
CA GLN A 314 15.11 14.43 4.35
C GLN A 314 14.14 14.27 3.19
N TYR A 315 13.67 13.05 2.87
CA TYR A 315 12.67 12.83 1.82
C TYR A 315 11.23 12.97 2.32
N LEU A 316 11.03 12.93 3.65
CA LEU A 316 9.70 12.95 4.23
C LEU A 316 8.98 14.28 3.96
N PRO A 317 7.68 14.24 3.63
CA PRO A 317 6.91 15.45 3.33
C PRO A 317 6.90 16.44 4.50
N ASP A 318 6.96 17.75 4.22
CA ASP A 318 6.88 18.81 5.24
C ASP A 318 5.44 19.23 5.53
N SER A 319 4.57 18.25 5.71
CA SER A 319 3.19 18.48 6.18
C SER A 319 2.92 17.73 7.48
N ARG A 320 2.04 18.30 8.33
CA ARG A 320 1.70 17.72 9.64
C ARG A 320 1.20 16.28 9.47
N GLY A 321 1.74 15.36 10.27
CA GLY A 321 1.41 13.93 10.24
C GLY A 321 2.15 13.13 9.16
N ALA A 322 2.25 13.64 7.92
CA ALA A 322 2.93 12.92 6.83
C ALA A 322 4.44 12.75 7.08
N LYS A 323 5.03 13.66 7.86
CA LYS A 323 6.45 13.71 8.24
C LYS A 323 6.88 12.63 9.24
N THR A 324 5.97 12.18 10.10
CA THR A 324 6.30 11.30 11.22
C THR A 324 5.64 9.93 11.11
N MET A 325 4.51 9.84 10.42
CA MET A 325 3.71 8.62 10.38
C MET A 325 4.02 7.79 9.14
N ASP A 326 3.90 6.47 9.28
CA ASP A 326 4.07 5.50 8.20
C ASP A 326 5.48 5.59 7.60
N SER A 327 6.51 5.64 8.46
CA SER A 327 7.94 5.70 8.10
C SER A 327 8.78 5.12 9.24
N PRO A 328 9.76 4.24 8.96
CA PRO A 328 10.55 3.56 10.01
C PRO A 328 11.58 4.51 10.64
N LEU A 329 11.14 5.42 11.50
CA LEU A 329 12.01 6.40 12.19
C LEU A 329 12.89 5.76 13.26
N VAL A 330 12.41 4.65 13.84
CA VAL A 330 13.06 3.81 14.85
C VAL A 330 12.77 2.36 14.52
N LEU A 331 13.70 1.45 14.84
CA LEU A 331 13.55 0.02 14.65
C LEU A 331 13.61 -0.71 16.00
N THR A 332 12.62 -1.55 16.25
CA THR A 332 12.61 -2.49 17.38
C THR A 332 13.25 -3.79 16.93
N SER A 333 14.44 -4.08 17.46
CA SER A 333 15.21 -5.28 17.11
C SER A 333 14.79 -6.51 17.90
N ARG A 334 14.31 -6.33 19.14
CA ARG A 334 13.88 -7.41 20.03
C ARG A 334 12.46 -7.17 20.49
N LEU A 335 11.61 -8.20 20.36
CA LEU A 335 10.25 -8.17 20.87
C LEU A 335 10.23 -8.42 22.38
N ILE A 336 9.66 -7.49 23.14
CA ILE A 336 9.43 -7.62 24.59
C ILE A 336 7.91 -7.71 24.83
N PRO A 337 7.36 -8.88 25.18
CA PRO A 337 5.92 -9.08 25.32
C PRO A 337 5.26 -8.16 26.36
N ALA A 338 6.00 -7.73 27.38
CA ALA A 338 5.50 -6.78 28.38
C ALA A 338 5.30 -5.35 27.84
N GLU A 339 5.93 -5.00 26.72
CA GLU A 339 5.85 -3.65 26.12
C GLU A 339 4.85 -3.56 24.96
N VAL A 340 4.31 -4.70 24.51
CA VAL A 340 3.28 -4.72 23.47
C VAL A 340 1.90 -4.44 24.05
N ASP A 341 0.93 -4.21 23.16
CA ASP A 341 -0.45 -3.93 23.51
C ASP A 341 -1.10 -5.04 24.38
N ASP A 342 -1.98 -4.65 25.31
CA ASP A 342 -2.59 -5.56 26.28
C ASP A 342 -3.61 -6.52 25.65
N MET A 343 -4.10 -6.24 24.43
CA MET A 343 -4.95 -7.18 23.70
C MET A 343 -4.24 -8.50 23.43
N ALA A 344 -2.95 -8.48 23.10
CA ALA A 344 -2.18 -9.72 22.91
C ALA A 344 -2.05 -10.53 24.19
N HIS A 345 -2.10 -9.88 25.36
CA HIS A 345 -2.03 -10.55 26.66
C HIS A 345 -3.29 -11.36 26.97
N ARG A 346 -4.41 -11.07 26.27
CA ARG A 346 -5.70 -11.75 26.43
C ARG A 346 -5.87 -12.94 25.47
N LEU A 347 -4.82 -13.34 24.78
CA LEU A 347 -4.83 -14.54 23.94
C LEU A 347 -4.86 -15.80 24.82
N ASP A 348 -5.81 -16.69 24.54
CA ASP A 348 -5.85 -18.03 25.14
C ASP A 348 -4.69 -18.88 24.59
N VAL A 349 -3.93 -19.48 25.51
CA VAL A 349 -2.72 -20.27 25.18
C VAL A 349 -2.82 -21.72 25.67
N ALA A 350 -4.04 -22.18 25.99
CA ALA A 350 -4.30 -23.54 26.44
C ALA A 350 -4.44 -24.51 25.24
N TRP A 351 -3.93 -25.73 25.39
CA TRP A 351 -4.10 -26.83 24.41
C TRP A 351 -5.54 -27.36 24.36
N SER A 352 -6.27 -27.24 25.47
CA SER A 352 -7.67 -27.61 25.59
C SER A 352 -8.33 -26.68 26.58
N TYR A 353 -9.59 -26.30 26.33
CA TYR A 353 -10.34 -25.53 27.29
C TYR A 353 -10.74 -26.37 28.50
N PRO A 354 -10.70 -25.80 29.73
CA PRO A 354 -11.10 -26.48 30.94
C PRO A 354 -12.63 -26.68 30.99
N LEU A 355 -13.11 -27.69 31.72
CA LEU A 355 -14.53 -28.02 31.81
C LEU A 355 -15.35 -26.83 32.36
N GLU A 356 -14.76 -26.11 33.31
CA GLU A 356 -15.34 -24.95 33.98
C GLU A 356 -15.73 -23.83 33.01
N LEU A 357 -15.06 -23.73 31.85
CA LEU A 357 -15.45 -22.77 30.80
C LEU A 357 -16.79 -23.14 30.16
N TYR A 358 -17.00 -24.42 29.88
CA TYR A 358 -18.23 -24.90 29.26
C TYR A 358 -19.41 -24.81 30.23
N GLU A 359 -19.21 -25.19 31.50
CA GLU A 359 -20.23 -25.06 32.56
C GLU A 359 -20.55 -23.58 32.85
N GLY A 360 -19.53 -22.72 32.94
CA GLY A 360 -19.71 -21.29 33.14
C GLY A 360 -20.45 -20.61 32.00
N ALA A 361 -20.25 -21.05 30.75
CA ALA A 361 -20.99 -20.56 29.60
C ALA A 361 -22.48 -20.93 29.65
N LEU A 362 -22.84 -22.12 30.15
CA LEU A 362 -24.25 -22.53 30.35
C LEU A 362 -24.95 -21.69 31.42
N GLU A 363 -24.21 -21.28 32.46
CA GLU A 363 -24.70 -20.42 33.53
C GLU A 363 -24.71 -18.93 33.15
N GLY A 364 -24.16 -18.55 32.01
CA GLY A 364 -24.06 -17.16 31.57
C GLY A 364 -23.09 -16.31 32.40
N LYS A 365 -22.04 -16.93 32.97
CA LYS A 365 -21.00 -16.24 33.74
C LYS A 365 -20.23 -15.22 32.90
N GLN A 366 -19.71 -14.19 33.56
CA GLN A 366 -18.81 -13.23 32.90
C GLN A 366 -17.46 -13.89 32.57
N PRO A 367 -16.80 -13.52 31.45
CA PRO A 367 -15.54 -14.14 31.03
C PRO A 367 -14.42 -14.07 32.08
N GLN A 368 -14.40 -13.03 32.94
CA GLN A 368 -13.39 -12.87 33.99
C GLN A 368 -13.54 -13.87 35.15
N GLU A 369 -14.71 -14.50 35.30
CA GLU A 369 -14.99 -15.45 36.39
C GLU A 369 -14.42 -16.85 36.10
N VAL A 370 -14.17 -17.17 34.82
CA VAL A 370 -13.58 -18.44 34.41
C VAL A 370 -12.09 -18.29 34.20
N LYS A 371 -11.31 -19.20 34.77
CA LYS A 371 -9.84 -19.20 34.64
C LYS A 371 -9.42 -20.01 33.41
N VAL A 372 -8.97 -19.32 32.38
CA VAL A 372 -8.28 -19.91 31.22
C VAL A 372 -6.82 -19.42 31.23
N ALA A 373 -5.90 -20.25 30.72
CA ALA A 373 -4.50 -19.86 30.60
C ALA A 373 -4.35 -18.78 29.51
N LEU A 374 -3.98 -17.57 29.91
CA LEU A 374 -3.75 -16.43 29.03
C LEU A 374 -2.26 -16.19 28.83
N LEU A 375 -1.88 -15.62 27.67
CA LEU A 375 -0.50 -15.21 27.41
C LEU A 375 0.01 -14.20 28.46
N GLY A 376 -0.86 -13.30 28.92
CA GLY A 376 -0.57 -12.32 29.98
C GLY A 376 -0.10 -12.93 31.29
N HIS A 377 -0.55 -14.15 31.63
CA HIS A 377 -0.12 -14.85 32.85
C HIS A 377 1.32 -15.36 32.77
N ARG A 378 1.93 -15.39 31.57
CA ARG A 378 3.29 -15.87 31.33
C ARG A 378 4.32 -14.75 31.16
N LEU A 379 3.91 -13.49 31.24
CA LEU A 379 4.80 -12.34 31.10
C LEU A 379 5.96 -12.40 32.11
N ASN A 380 7.15 -11.96 31.70
CA ASN A 380 8.38 -12.00 32.49
C ASN A 380 8.87 -13.42 32.86
N THR A 381 8.26 -14.47 32.30
CA THR A 381 8.76 -15.85 32.41
C THR A 381 9.34 -16.31 31.07
N PRO A 382 10.17 -17.38 31.03
CA PRO A 382 10.63 -17.95 29.77
C PRO A 382 9.50 -18.35 28.82
N GLY A 383 8.36 -18.81 29.36
CA GLY A 383 7.18 -19.23 28.59
C GLY A 383 6.37 -18.09 27.95
N GLN A 384 6.87 -16.86 27.94
CA GLN A 384 6.26 -15.74 27.21
C GLN A 384 6.50 -15.80 25.69
N TYR A 385 7.48 -16.60 25.25
CA TYR A 385 7.90 -16.69 23.85
C TYR A 385 7.61 -18.05 23.21
N GLU A 386 7.34 -19.07 24.03
CA GLU A 386 7.24 -20.48 23.63
C GLU A 386 6.18 -21.21 24.47
N GLY A 387 5.74 -22.38 23.99
CA GLY A 387 4.76 -23.24 24.61
C GLY A 387 3.32 -22.74 24.47
N VAL A 388 3.01 -21.95 23.45
CA VAL A 388 1.64 -21.51 23.17
C VAL A 388 0.82 -22.71 22.68
N GLY A 389 -0.33 -22.97 23.31
CA GLY A 389 -1.26 -24.01 22.86
C GLY A 389 -2.27 -23.49 21.85
N PHE A 390 -2.88 -24.41 21.10
CA PHE A 390 -4.07 -24.15 20.28
C PHE A 390 -5.07 -25.28 20.45
N THR A 391 -6.37 -25.00 20.26
CA THR A 391 -7.45 -25.96 20.55
C THR A 391 -7.92 -26.75 19.34
N HIS A 392 -7.83 -26.19 18.13
CA HIS A 392 -8.32 -26.81 16.90
C HIS A 392 -7.21 -26.88 15.86
N ALA A 393 -6.90 -28.10 15.42
CA ALA A 393 -5.99 -28.31 14.30
C ALA A 393 -6.72 -28.04 12.97
N VAL A 394 -5.98 -27.45 12.03
CA VAL A 394 -6.40 -27.34 10.62
C VAL A 394 -5.50 -28.22 9.77
N SER A 395 -6.02 -28.70 8.63
CA SER A 395 -5.22 -29.49 7.69
C SER A 395 -4.19 -28.67 6.94
N SER A 396 -4.51 -27.40 6.61
CA SER A 396 -3.55 -26.44 6.09
C SER A 396 -4.07 -25.00 6.19
N ILE A 397 -3.21 -24.05 6.52
CA ILE A 397 -3.48 -22.60 6.45
C ILE A 397 -3.76 -22.09 5.03
N ASN A 398 -3.44 -22.88 4.01
CA ASN A 398 -3.63 -22.54 2.61
C ASN A 398 -4.93 -23.10 2.01
N ILE A 399 -5.68 -23.91 2.78
CA ILE A 399 -6.93 -24.49 2.29
C ILE A 399 -8.03 -23.43 2.34
N GLY A 400 -8.74 -23.29 1.23
CA GLY A 400 -9.87 -22.39 1.09
C GLY A 400 -9.74 -21.46 -0.11
N VAL A 401 -10.56 -20.42 -0.13
CA VAL A 401 -10.55 -19.41 -1.20
C VAL A 401 -9.41 -18.42 -0.92
N THR A 402 -8.37 -18.45 -1.75
CA THR A 402 -7.17 -17.59 -1.54
C THR A 402 -7.34 -16.18 -2.10
N CYS A 403 -8.32 -15.99 -2.99
CA CYS A 403 -8.69 -14.71 -3.57
C CYS A 403 -10.21 -14.55 -3.59
N SER A 404 -10.73 -13.51 -2.93
CA SER A 404 -12.17 -13.30 -2.82
C SER A 404 -12.79 -12.95 -4.18
N SER A 405 -14.00 -13.47 -4.44
CA SER A 405 -14.75 -13.15 -5.66
C SER A 405 -15.02 -11.65 -5.81
N TYR A 406 -14.99 -10.89 -4.72
CA TYR A 406 -15.14 -9.43 -4.77
C TYR A 406 -14.04 -8.75 -5.59
N LYS A 407 -12.82 -9.29 -5.61
CA LYS A 407 -11.72 -8.78 -6.43
C LYS A 407 -11.86 -9.18 -7.89
N THR A 408 -12.33 -10.39 -8.16
CA THR A 408 -12.43 -10.92 -9.52
C THR A 408 -13.62 -10.36 -10.28
N LEU A 409 -14.71 -9.99 -9.60
CA LEU A 409 -15.87 -9.36 -10.22
C LEU A 409 -15.56 -7.91 -10.67
N PRO A 410 -15.59 -7.61 -11.98
CA PRO A 410 -15.24 -6.29 -12.50
C PRO A 410 -16.28 -5.21 -12.19
N SER A 411 -17.57 -5.53 -12.26
CA SER A 411 -18.64 -4.54 -12.22
C SER A 411 -19.36 -4.49 -10.87
N MET A 412 -19.81 -3.30 -10.47
CA MET A 412 -20.64 -3.12 -9.26
C MET A 412 -21.98 -3.84 -9.37
N GLU A 413 -22.52 -3.98 -10.57
CA GLU A 413 -23.76 -4.70 -10.82
C GLU A 413 -23.60 -6.19 -10.53
N GLU A 414 -22.52 -6.81 -11.02
CA GLU A 414 -22.21 -8.20 -10.69
C GLU A 414 -21.96 -8.41 -9.20
N LYS A 415 -21.25 -7.48 -8.54
CA LYS A 415 -21.04 -7.51 -7.09
C LYS A 415 -22.37 -7.46 -6.33
N LEU A 416 -23.28 -6.58 -6.74
CA LEU A 416 -24.61 -6.46 -6.16
C LEU A 416 -25.43 -7.74 -6.39
N LYS A 417 -25.43 -8.28 -7.62
CA LYS A 417 -26.10 -9.55 -7.95
C LYS A 417 -25.54 -10.69 -7.09
N GLY A 418 -24.22 -10.81 -6.97
CA GLY A 418 -23.56 -11.81 -6.12
C GLY A 418 -23.96 -11.68 -4.65
N GLN A 419 -23.96 -10.45 -4.11
CA GLN A 419 -24.41 -10.18 -2.75
C GLN A 419 -25.88 -10.60 -2.53
N MET A 420 -26.77 -10.27 -3.47
CA MET A 420 -28.19 -10.61 -3.36
C MET A 420 -28.46 -12.11 -3.54
N LEU A 421 -27.72 -12.79 -4.43
CA LEU A 421 -27.78 -14.25 -4.58
C LEU A 421 -27.38 -14.96 -3.28
N LEU A 422 -26.38 -14.43 -2.56
CA LEU A 422 -26.03 -14.95 -1.24
C LEU A 422 -27.14 -14.68 -0.22
N ALA A 423 -27.73 -13.49 -0.23
CA ALA A 423 -28.85 -13.16 0.66
C ALA A 423 -30.07 -14.07 0.44
N GLU A 424 -30.36 -14.47 -0.80
CA GLU A 424 -31.44 -15.43 -1.11
C GLU A 424 -31.13 -16.86 -0.65
N LYS A 425 -29.85 -17.25 -0.61
CA LYS A 425 -29.41 -18.60 -0.23
C LYS A 425 -29.26 -18.79 1.27
N ILE A 426 -28.92 -17.73 2.01
CA ILE A 426 -28.56 -17.82 3.43
C ILE A 426 -29.80 -17.66 4.29
N ARG A 427 -30.17 -18.72 5.03
CA ARG A 427 -31.33 -18.75 5.93
C ARG A 427 -31.32 -17.65 7.01
N ALA A 428 -30.14 -17.27 7.49
CA ALA A 428 -29.99 -16.26 8.54
C ALA A 428 -30.09 -14.80 8.02
N VAL A 429 -30.21 -14.60 6.71
CA VAL A 429 -30.19 -13.27 6.08
C VAL A 429 -31.56 -12.98 5.47
N ASP A 430 -32.16 -11.85 5.85
CA ASP A 430 -33.36 -11.34 5.20
C ASP A 430 -32.97 -10.57 3.93
N ALA A 431 -33.26 -11.14 2.76
CA ALA A 431 -32.97 -10.52 1.47
C ALA A 431 -33.71 -9.18 1.27
N GLN A 432 -34.91 -9.03 1.81
CA GLN A 432 -35.68 -7.78 1.71
C GLN A 432 -34.99 -6.67 2.52
N ASP A 433 -34.54 -6.98 3.73
CA ASP A 433 -33.83 -6.01 4.57
C ASP A 433 -32.45 -5.64 3.99
N VAL A 434 -31.71 -6.61 3.44
CA VAL A 434 -30.45 -6.34 2.73
C VAL A 434 -30.68 -5.41 1.53
N ALA A 435 -31.70 -5.66 0.72
CA ALA A 435 -32.04 -4.80 -0.41
C ALA A 435 -32.36 -3.37 0.05
N ARG A 436 -33.17 -3.22 1.10
CA ARG A 436 -33.49 -1.93 1.72
C ARG A 436 -32.22 -1.19 2.18
N LEU A 437 -31.34 -1.88 2.92
CA LEU A 437 -30.09 -1.28 3.43
C LEU A 437 -29.16 -0.82 2.30
N VAL A 438 -29.00 -1.62 1.24
CA VAL A 438 -28.18 -1.24 0.08
C VAL A 438 -28.73 -0.01 -0.61
N ILE A 439 -30.05 0.05 -0.84
CA ILE A 439 -30.70 1.18 -1.49
C ILE A 439 -30.54 2.45 -0.63
N GLU A 440 -30.90 2.40 0.64
CA GLU A 440 -30.93 3.58 1.51
C GLU A 440 -29.54 4.10 1.86
N LYS A 441 -28.63 3.21 2.27
CA LYS A 441 -27.33 3.61 2.82
C LYS A 441 -26.29 3.87 1.73
N HIS A 442 -26.38 3.18 0.59
CA HIS A 442 -25.39 3.27 -0.47
C HIS A 442 -25.94 3.96 -1.72
N LEU A 443 -26.89 3.36 -2.44
CA LEU A 443 -27.27 3.81 -3.79
C LEU A 443 -27.95 5.18 -3.77
N LEU A 444 -29.02 5.34 -2.98
CA LEU A 444 -29.80 6.58 -2.92
C LEU A 444 -28.98 7.75 -2.36
N LYS A 445 -28.11 7.47 -1.38
CA LYS A 445 -27.20 8.46 -0.79
C LYS A 445 -26.18 8.96 -1.83
N ASP A 446 -25.63 8.06 -2.66
CA ASP A 446 -24.70 8.43 -3.72
C ASP A 446 -25.38 9.22 -4.85
N VAL A 447 -26.53 8.76 -5.35
CA VAL A 447 -27.29 9.47 -6.40
C VAL A 447 -27.65 10.88 -5.95
N ARG A 448 -28.24 11.05 -4.76
CA ARG A 448 -28.61 12.36 -4.22
C ARG A 448 -27.39 13.25 -3.95
N GLY A 449 -26.32 12.66 -3.43
CA GLY A 449 -25.06 13.34 -3.17
C GLY A 449 -24.43 13.89 -4.44
N ASN A 450 -24.32 13.06 -5.49
CA ASN A 450 -23.76 13.44 -6.78
C ASN A 450 -24.66 14.43 -7.51
N LEU A 451 -25.99 14.28 -7.46
CA LEU A 451 -26.92 15.25 -8.04
C LEU A 451 -26.80 16.63 -7.39
N ARG A 452 -26.69 16.70 -6.05
CA ARG A 452 -26.45 17.98 -5.34
C ARG A 452 -25.09 18.59 -5.68
N LYS A 453 -24.05 17.77 -5.78
CA LYS A 453 -22.71 18.26 -6.16
C LYS A 453 -22.66 18.71 -7.62
N PHE A 454 -23.42 18.07 -8.51
CA PHE A 454 -23.47 18.43 -9.93
C PHE A 454 -23.93 19.88 -10.16
N SER A 455 -24.94 20.35 -9.43
CA SER A 455 -25.42 21.74 -9.53
C SER A 455 -24.44 22.77 -8.94
N THR A 456 -23.49 22.34 -8.11
CA THR A 456 -22.51 23.20 -7.42
C THR A 456 -21.07 22.91 -7.82
N GLN A 457 -20.87 22.15 -8.89
CA GLN A 457 -19.57 21.62 -9.26
C GLN A 457 -18.62 22.70 -9.80
N GLN A 458 -17.32 22.37 -9.77
CA GLN A 458 -16.30 23.11 -10.49
C GLN A 458 -16.04 22.46 -11.85
N PHE A 459 -15.35 23.19 -12.71
CA PHE A 459 -14.97 22.76 -14.04
C PHE A 459 -13.45 22.61 -14.10
N ARG A 460 -12.94 21.61 -14.82
CA ARG A 460 -11.50 21.41 -14.98
C ARG A 460 -11.08 21.42 -16.44
N CYS A 461 -9.92 21.98 -16.74
CA CYS A 461 -9.29 21.80 -18.05
C CYS A 461 -8.65 20.41 -18.17
N ILE A 462 -8.81 19.75 -19.31
CA ILE A 462 -8.20 18.43 -19.57
C ILE A 462 -6.67 18.47 -19.64
N ASN A 463 -6.08 19.56 -20.15
CA ASN A 463 -4.63 19.65 -20.38
C ASN A 463 -3.89 20.11 -19.13
N CYS A 464 -4.25 21.27 -18.57
CA CYS A 464 -3.53 21.87 -17.45
C CYS A 464 -4.14 21.59 -16.07
N ASN A 465 -5.27 20.89 -15.99
CA ASN A 465 -6.04 20.65 -14.76
C ASN A 465 -6.42 21.91 -13.96
N ALA A 466 -6.35 23.10 -14.57
CA ALA A 466 -6.83 24.33 -13.95
C ALA A 466 -8.33 24.18 -13.62
N LYS A 467 -8.69 24.54 -12.38
CA LYS A 467 -10.05 24.48 -11.88
C LYS A 467 -10.70 25.85 -11.98
N PHE A 468 -11.93 25.87 -12.50
CA PHE A 468 -12.74 27.07 -12.64
C PHE A 468 -14.04 26.89 -11.88
N ARG A 469 -14.42 27.89 -11.08
CA ARG A 469 -15.73 27.88 -10.40
C ARG A 469 -16.89 27.98 -11.40
N ARG A 470 -16.70 28.68 -12.52
CA ARG A 470 -17.66 28.84 -13.60
C ARG A 470 -16.95 28.59 -14.94
N PRO A 471 -17.61 28.05 -15.96
CA PRO A 471 -17.00 27.91 -17.26
C PRO A 471 -16.73 29.34 -17.82
N PRO A 472 -15.51 29.64 -18.27
CA PRO A 472 -15.22 30.85 -19.03
C PRO A 472 -16.16 30.97 -20.23
N LEU A 473 -16.65 32.18 -20.51
CA LEU A 473 -17.57 32.43 -21.63
C LEU A 473 -16.94 32.12 -23.00
N ILE A 474 -15.61 32.12 -23.09
CA ILE A 474 -14.84 31.74 -24.28
C ILE A 474 -15.00 30.24 -24.60
N GLY A 475 -15.48 29.43 -23.64
CA GLY A 475 -15.65 27.97 -23.81
C GLY A 475 -14.36 27.16 -23.75
N SER A 476 -13.21 27.82 -23.64
CA SER A 476 -11.88 27.22 -23.54
C SER A 476 -11.15 27.66 -22.27
N CYS A 477 -10.12 26.91 -21.89
CA CYS A 477 -9.29 27.24 -20.74
C CYS A 477 -8.51 28.54 -20.98
N THR A 478 -8.68 29.51 -20.09
CA THR A 478 -7.97 30.80 -20.16
C THR A 478 -6.45 30.71 -19.97
N LYS A 479 -5.93 29.57 -19.49
CA LYS A 479 -4.49 29.35 -19.29
C LYS A 479 -3.80 28.64 -20.45
N CYS A 480 -4.48 27.73 -21.14
CA CYS A 480 -3.83 26.85 -22.11
C CYS A 480 -4.69 26.53 -23.35
N GLY A 481 -5.85 27.18 -23.51
CA GLY A 481 -6.78 26.95 -24.62
C GLY A 481 -7.48 25.58 -24.64
N GLY A 482 -7.20 24.69 -23.67
CA GLY A 482 -7.74 23.34 -23.64
C GLY A 482 -9.23 23.27 -23.30
N LYS A 483 -9.89 22.16 -23.67
CA LYS A 483 -11.31 21.91 -23.40
C LYS A 483 -11.58 21.84 -21.90
N ILE A 484 -12.73 22.39 -21.50
CA ILE A 484 -13.21 22.40 -20.13
C ILE A 484 -14.25 21.29 -19.97
N LEU A 485 -14.11 20.49 -18.92
CA LEU A 485 -14.96 19.37 -18.61
C LEU A 485 -15.63 19.56 -17.24
N PHE A 486 -16.83 18.99 -17.12
CA PHE A 486 -17.47 18.77 -15.83
C PHE A 486 -16.59 17.90 -14.94
N THR A 487 -16.61 18.18 -13.63
CA THR A 487 -15.94 17.32 -12.65
C THR A 487 -16.81 16.13 -12.27
N ILE A 488 -18.13 16.27 -12.37
CA ILE A 488 -19.13 15.21 -12.18
C ILE A 488 -19.93 15.09 -13.48
N SER A 489 -19.87 13.93 -14.12
CA SER A 489 -20.64 13.65 -15.33
C SER A 489 -22.05 13.18 -14.99
N GLU A 490 -23.00 13.40 -15.89
CA GLU A 490 -24.36 12.87 -15.79
C GLU A 490 -24.38 11.35 -15.56
N GLY A 491 -23.58 10.60 -16.33
CA GLY A 491 -23.49 9.15 -16.19
C GLY A 491 -23.11 8.68 -14.79
N SER A 492 -22.32 9.46 -14.04
CA SER A 492 -21.98 9.12 -12.64
C SER A 492 -23.17 9.20 -11.67
N ILE A 493 -24.19 9.99 -12.00
CA ILE A 493 -25.41 10.16 -11.19
C ILE A 493 -26.44 9.10 -11.56
N VAL A 494 -26.60 8.82 -12.85
CA VAL A 494 -27.62 7.88 -13.36
C VAL A 494 -27.22 6.42 -13.11
N LYS A 495 -25.92 6.13 -13.02
CA LYS A 495 -25.35 4.77 -12.89
C LYS A 495 -26.09 3.83 -11.91
N TYR A 496 -26.52 4.34 -10.77
CA TYR A 496 -27.13 3.53 -9.70
C TYR A 496 -28.65 3.63 -9.60
N LEU A 497 -29.26 4.54 -10.36
CA LEU A 497 -30.69 4.80 -10.25
C LEU A 497 -31.53 3.62 -10.75
N GLU A 498 -31.26 3.13 -11.97
CA GLU A 498 -31.97 1.98 -12.55
C GLU A 498 -31.72 0.68 -11.75
N PRO A 499 -30.47 0.33 -11.34
CA PRO A 499 -30.24 -0.79 -10.44
C PRO A 499 -31.02 -0.70 -9.12
N ALA A 500 -31.12 0.49 -8.51
CA ALA A 500 -31.86 0.69 -7.27
C ALA A 500 -33.37 0.43 -7.44
N ILE A 501 -33.95 0.89 -8.55
CA ILE A 501 -35.38 0.69 -8.87
C ILE A 501 -35.65 -0.80 -9.15
N SER A 502 -34.80 -1.45 -9.96
CA SER A 502 -34.91 -2.88 -10.24
C SER A 502 -34.83 -3.72 -8.97
N LEU A 503 -33.92 -3.37 -8.05
CA LEU A 503 -33.77 -4.05 -6.77
C LEU A 503 -35.00 -3.83 -5.86
N ALA A 504 -35.51 -2.60 -5.80
CA ALA A 504 -36.70 -2.27 -5.03
C ALA A 504 -37.93 -3.06 -5.49
N ALA A 505 -38.10 -3.21 -6.81
CA ALA A 505 -39.18 -3.98 -7.42
C ALA A 505 -39.03 -5.48 -7.15
N LYS A 506 -37.83 -6.04 -7.34
CA LYS A 506 -37.58 -7.49 -7.17
C LYS A 506 -37.84 -7.96 -5.73
N TYR A 507 -37.40 -7.20 -4.73
CA TYR A 507 -37.49 -7.59 -3.32
C TYR A 507 -38.66 -6.96 -2.57
N ALA A 508 -39.61 -6.35 -3.30
CA ALA A 508 -40.82 -5.74 -2.73
C ALA A 508 -40.53 -4.88 -1.48
N VAL A 509 -39.56 -3.96 -1.57
CA VAL A 509 -39.23 -3.06 -0.46
C VAL A 509 -40.40 -2.13 -0.13
N SER A 510 -40.35 -1.44 1.02
CA SER A 510 -41.47 -0.62 1.51
C SER A 510 -41.99 0.38 0.45
N PRO A 511 -43.32 0.61 0.39
CA PRO A 511 -43.91 1.55 -0.57
C PRO A 511 -43.30 2.97 -0.48
N TYR A 512 -42.93 3.38 0.74
CA TYR A 512 -42.24 4.65 0.97
C TYR A 512 -40.91 4.72 0.21
N LEU A 513 -40.08 3.66 0.29
CA LEU A 513 -38.79 3.65 -0.38
C LEU A 513 -38.93 3.63 -1.91
N GLN A 514 -39.94 2.93 -2.43
CA GLN A 514 -40.28 2.96 -3.86
C GLN A 514 -40.64 4.37 -4.33
N GLN A 515 -41.54 5.06 -3.61
CA GLN A 515 -41.90 6.46 -3.92
C GLN A 515 -40.70 7.40 -3.84
N VAL A 516 -39.81 7.17 -2.88
CA VAL A 516 -38.58 7.95 -2.72
C VAL A 516 -37.63 7.78 -3.91
N LEU A 517 -37.52 6.57 -4.47
CA LEU A 517 -36.77 6.30 -5.68
C LEU A 517 -37.40 6.97 -6.90
N ASP A 518 -38.73 6.88 -7.04
CA ASP A 518 -39.46 7.53 -8.14
C ASP A 518 -39.33 9.05 -8.11
N LEU A 519 -39.44 9.68 -6.93
CA LEU A 519 -39.21 11.11 -6.77
C LEU A 519 -37.76 11.49 -7.11
N THR A 520 -36.81 10.63 -6.75
CA THR A 520 -35.39 10.86 -7.10
C THR A 520 -35.18 10.74 -8.60
N LYS A 521 -35.81 9.77 -9.26
CA LYS A 521 -35.79 9.61 -10.73
C LYS A 521 -36.38 10.81 -11.45
N LYS A 522 -37.59 11.25 -11.06
CA LYS A 522 -38.22 12.47 -11.61
C LYS A 522 -37.33 13.70 -11.46
N ARG A 523 -36.62 13.82 -10.34
CA ARG A 523 -35.69 14.93 -10.11
C ARG A 523 -34.46 14.86 -11.04
N VAL A 524 -33.90 13.67 -11.26
CA VAL A 524 -32.80 13.47 -12.21
C VAL A 524 -33.25 13.80 -13.63
N GLU A 525 -34.39 13.25 -14.06
CA GLU A 525 -34.99 13.54 -15.38
C GLU A 525 -35.34 15.03 -15.57
N SER A 526 -35.74 15.73 -14.51
CA SER A 526 -35.99 17.17 -14.58
C SER A 526 -34.73 17.99 -14.80
N VAL A 527 -33.56 17.51 -14.37
CA VAL A 527 -32.28 18.23 -14.47
C VAL A 527 -31.61 17.95 -15.81
N PHE A 528 -31.61 16.70 -16.26
CA PHE A 528 -30.91 16.27 -17.48
C PHE A 528 -31.82 16.17 -18.71
N GLY A 529 -33.15 16.21 -18.50
CA GLY A 529 -34.12 15.85 -19.51
C GLY A 529 -34.35 14.33 -19.56
N LYS A 530 -35.34 13.92 -20.35
CA LYS A 530 -35.49 12.52 -20.76
C LYS A 530 -34.65 12.29 -22.01
N GLU A 531 -34.02 11.13 -22.14
CA GLU A 531 -33.36 10.74 -23.39
C GLU A 531 -34.35 10.90 -24.56
N LYS A 532 -33.95 11.66 -25.59
CA LYS A 532 -34.68 11.72 -26.85
C LYS A 532 -34.40 10.42 -27.59
N GLU A 533 -35.35 9.48 -27.50
CA GLU A 533 -35.42 8.20 -28.20
C GLU A 533 -34.28 7.21 -27.87
N LYS A 534 -34.65 6.13 -27.18
CA LYS A 534 -33.80 4.95 -27.02
C LYS A 534 -33.94 4.11 -28.29
N GLN A 535 -32.87 3.92 -29.04
CA GLN A 535 -32.86 2.96 -30.15
C GLN A 535 -33.02 1.56 -29.58
N GLU A 536 -34.24 1.01 -29.65
CA GLU A 536 -34.53 -0.35 -29.20
C GLU A 536 -34.21 -1.34 -30.32
N GLY A 537 -33.54 -2.45 -29.97
CA GLY A 537 -33.32 -3.55 -30.91
C GLY A 537 -34.62 -4.30 -31.18
N LEU A 538 -34.81 -4.74 -32.44
CA LEU A 538 -36.00 -5.49 -32.90
C LEU A 538 -36.38 -6.69 -32.01
N GLY A 539 -35.42 -7.34 -31.34
CA GLY A 539 -35.69 -8.48 -30.45
C GLY A 539 -36.62 -8.16 -29.28
N LYS A 540 -36.70 -6.90 -28.82
CA LYS A 540 -37.60 -6.49 -27.75
C LYS A 540 -39.07 -6.39 -28.20
N TRP A 541 -39.31 -6.28 -29.51
CA TRP A 541 -40.64 -6.26 -30.11
C TRP A 541 -41.17 -7.66 -30.45
N PHE A 542 -40.30 -8.66 -30.55
CA PHE A 542 -40.67 -10.02 -30.94
C PHE A 542 -40.72 -11.04 -29.78
N GLY A 543 -40.50 -10.61 -28.53
CA GLY A 543 -40.61 -11.47 -27.34
C GLY A 543 -39.31 -12.14 -26.96
#